data_AF-A0A9E5ID97-F1
#
_entry.id   AF-A0A9E5ID97-F1
#
_cell.length_a   1.000
_cell.length_b   1.000
_cell.length_c   1.000
_cell.angle_alpha   90.00
_cell.angle_beta   90.00
_cell.angle_gamma   90.00
#
_symmetry.space_group_name_H-M   'P 1'
#
loop_
_entity.id
_entity.type
_entity.pdbx_description
1 polymer ?
#
loop_
_entity_poly.entity_id
_entity_poly.type
_entity_poly.pdbx_seq_one_letter_code
_entity_poly.pdbx_strand_id
1 'polypeptide(L)' 'VPYTEAYPPGFEETMRRVPDTTKLRTFTGWKPQFSLDAIIKDIENYLCANS' A
#
# COMPACT_ATOMS: atom_id res chain seq x y z
N VAL A 1 -4.47 -21.37 -0.51
CA VAL A 1 -4.37 -21.40 -1.98
C VAL A 1 -2.92 -21.68 -2.34
N PRO A 2 -2.61 -22.74 -3.11
CA PRO A 2 -1.29 -22.97 -3.66
C PRO A 2 -0.78 -21.73 -4.41
N TYR A 3 0.50 -21.41 -4.27
CA TYR A 3 1.12 -20.22 -4.87
C TYR A 3 0.86 -20.12 -6.40
N THR A 4 0.86 -21.27 -7.08
CA THR A 4 0.57 -21.40 -8.53
C THR A 4 -0.90 -21.14 -8.90
N GLU A 5 -1.83 -21.22 -7.95
CA GLU A 5 -3.25 -20.90 -8.15
C GLU A 5 -3.54 -19.42 -7.81
N ALA A 6 -2.76 -18.82 -6.90
CA ALA A 6 -2.81 -17.39 -6.60
C ALA A 6 -2.13 -16.52 -7.67
N TYR A 7 -1.08 -17.04 -8.32
CA TYR A 7 -0.27 -16.33 -9.31
C TYR A 7 -0.17 -17.15 -10.61
N PRO A 8 -1.03 -16.89 -11.61
CA PRO A 8 -1.06 -17.65 -12.85
C PRO A 8 0.20 -17.44 -13.72
N PRO A 9 0.46 -18.32 -14.70
CA PRO A 9 1.61 -18.20 -15.61
C PRO A 9 1.63 -16.83 -16.31
N GLY A 10 2.79 -16.15 -16.24
CA GLY A 10 2.94 -14.78 -16.75
C GLY A 10 2.73 -13.68 -15.72
N PHE A 11 2.39 -14.02 -14.47
CA PHE A 11 2.42 -13.07 -13.36
C PHE A 11 3.87 -12.74 -12.99
N GLU A 12 4.25 -11.47 -13.16
CA GLU A 12 5.53 -10.96 -12.67
C GLU A 12 5.35 -10.44 -11.24
N GLU A 13 6.09 -11.00 -10.29
CA GLU A 13 6.14 -10.44 -8.94
C GLU A 13 6.71 -9.03 -9.00
N THR A 14 5.93 -8.07 -8.52
CA THR A 14 6.45 -6.73 -8.31
C THR A 14 7.39 -6.77 -7.12
N MET A 15 8.69 -6.62 -7.38
CA MET A 15 9.71 -6.46 -6.35
C MET A 15 9.30 -5.40 -5.32
N ARG A 16 9.74 -5.56 -4.06
CA ARG A 16 9.44 -4.64 -2.96
C ARG A 16 9.71 -3.18 -3.36
N ARG A 17 8.67 -2.33 -3.33
CA ARG A 17 8.77 -0.90 -3.66
C ARG A 17 8.81 -0.07 -2.38
N VAL A 18 9.93 0.61 -2.15
CA VAL A 18 10.08 1.61 -1.08
C VAL A 18 10.60 2.90 -1.71
N PRO A 19 9.72 3.86 -2.05
CA PRO A 19 10.16 5.07 -2.73
C PRO A 19 10.95 5.98 -1.78
N ASP A 20 12.04 6.57 -2.28
CA ASP A 20 12.72 7.66 -1.60
C ASP A 20 11.86 8.93 -1.69
N THR A 21 11.49 9.47 -0.53
CA THR A 21 10.67 10.68 -0.42
C THR A 21 11.48 11.93 -0.06
N THR A 22 12.81 11.84 0.00
CA THR A 22 13.69 12.92 0.46
C THR A 22 13.45 14.24 -0.27
N LYS A 23 13.39 14.23 -1.61
CA LYS A 23 13.14 15.44 -2.41
C LYS A 23 11.81 16.11 -2.03
N LEU A 24 10.75 15.32 -1.95
CA LEU A 24 9.41 15.81 -1.61
C LEU A 24 9.42 16.47 -0.22
N ARG A 25 10.03 15.81 0.78
CA ARG A 25 10.16 16.35 2.14
C ARG A 25 10.96 17.66 2.17
N THR A 26 12.08 17.72 1.45
CA THR A 26 12.97 18.89 1.43
C THR A 26 12.32 20.12 0.80
N PHE A 27 11.62 19.95 -0.33
CA PHE A 27 11.11 21.09 -1.08
C PHE A 27 9.73 21.57 -0.64
N THR A 28 8.90 20.71 -0.05
CA THR A 28 7.52 21.06 0.31
C THR A 28 7.22 20.94 1.80
N GLY A 29 8.17 20.42 2.60
CA GLY A 29 7.92 20.10 4.02
C GLY A 29 6.95 18.93 4.21
N TRP A 30 6.57 18.25 3.14
CA TRP A 30 5.62 17.14 3.17
C TRP A 30 6.13 16.01 4.05
N LYS A 31 5.20 15.33 4.74
CA LYS A 31 5.45 14.11 5.50
C LYS A 31 4.22 13.22 5.47
N PRO A 32 4.38 11.88 5.55
CA PRO A 32 3.24 10.98 5.74
C PRO A 32 2.46 11.39 6.99
N GLN A 33 1.15 11.54 6.86
CA GLN A 33 0.26 11.91 7.98
C GLN A 33 -0.37 10.69 8.66
N PHE A 34 -0.42 9.56 7.97
CA PHE A 34 -1.06 8.34 8.44
C PHE A 34 -0.06 7.19 8.44
N SER A 35 -0.15 6.34 9.48
CA SER A 35 0.55 5.06 9.50
C SER A 35 -0.15 4.05 8.61
N LEU A 36 0.54 2.96 8.26
CA LEU A 36 -0.04 1.86 7.50
C LEU A 36 -1.28 1.30 8.21
N ASP A 37 -1.20 1.07 9.52
CA ASP A 37 -2.32 0.54 10.31
C ASP A 37 -3.52 1.47 10.31
N ALA A 38 -3.30 2.79 10.38
CA ALA A 38 -4.37 3.77 10.32
C ALA A 38 -5.09 3.74 8.97
N ILE A 39 -4.34 3.63 7.87
CA ILE A 39 -4.90 3.53 6.52
C ILE A 39 -5.71 2.24 6.35
N ILE A 40 -5.17 1.10 6.81
CA ILE A 40 -5.86 -0.19 6.71
C ILE A 40 -7.19 -0.14 7.47
N LYS A 41 -7.17 0.39 8.69
CA LYS A 41 -8.36 0.50 9.54
C LYS A 41 -9.40 1.47 8.97
N ASP A 42 -8.96 2.54 8.31
CA ASP A 42 -9.85 3.48 7.63
C ASP A 42 -10.64 2.79 6.50
N ILE A 43 -9.94 2.01 5.67
CA ILE A 43 -10.57 1.25 4.59
C ILE A 43 -11.48 0.14 5.13
N GLU A 44 -11.06 -0.58 6.16
CA GLU A 44 -11.90 -1.58 6.84
C GLU A 44 -13.23 -0.97 7.28
N ASN A 45 -13.17 0.16 8.00
CA ASN A 45 -14.36 0.86 8.47
C ASN A 45 -15.26 1.30 7.30
N TYR A 46 -14.67 1.83 6.23
CA TYR A 46 -15.42 2.22 5.03
C TYR A 46 -16.17 1.04 4.42
N LEU A 47 -15.49 -0.10 4.25
CA LEU A 47 -16.10 -1.30 3.68
C LEU A 47 -17.22 -1.87 4.58
N CYS A 48 -17.03 -1.88 5.90
CA CYS A 48 -18.05 -2.34 6.84
C CYS A 48 -19.29 -1.43 6.91
N ALA A 49 -19.13 -0.13 6.70
CA ALA A 49 -20.24 0.82 6.71
C ALA A 49 -21.07 0.82 5.40
N ASN A 50 -20.47 0.33 4.31
CA ASN A 50 -21.05 0.30 2.96
C ASN A 50 -21.45 -1.12 2.49
N SER A 51 -21.40 -2.11 3.39
CA SER A 51 -21.84 -3.49 3.15
C SER A 51 -23.24 -3.78 3.71
#